data_AF-A0A4R4M3T6-F1
#
_entry.id   AF-A0A4R4M3T6-F1
#
_cell.length_a   1.000
_cell.length_b   1.000
_cell.length_c   1.000
_cell.angle_alpha   90.00
_cell.angle_beta   90.00
_cell.angle_gamma   90.00
#
_symmetry.space_group_name_H-M   'P 1'
#
loop_
_entity.id
_entity.type
_entity.pdbx_description
1 polymer ?
#
loop_
_entity_poly.entity_id
_entity_poly.type
_entity_poly.pdbx_seq_one_letter_code
_entity_poly.pdbx_strand_id
1 'polypeptide(L)'
;MVDGVLLRFLSSGLVDLGGDDTRLEKLQKVAKDLAAALGKTSSKAIAFSLVAFDPQTPDDEPVVSEVVDVLKKHWATHANVISGTPTLLVRAVLLDALAQAVAGDECLGVAFVGLARNILPHMEVAAEQEIWADVVSEIEGRVDARAEQEWATPSSIKVSTPKIQVPESSRLTLRLEPVDRDQLAEQYRAAAGPQSLDAQGRASSTNGNPHVPNSTPHWVAEFGPRMAEATADAINAAVSESIVDQAQLKGALEKLLTGVSTYVDETLKAVSAATGGLQRRTHLLWWKEALFSPSTRCSYRDLSPEAAAPLMAFDLHQQIPTFSPASVTAFLFEAVHSLPTVDPRKTCSVHELVAMAREDDGLVALRENGADLVSSPAGRGLLLALIAHPEARASHAEREEFRRLTGLGPETELTLPDWAVWVFRELQAVRATKERTTGSRRRRKG
;
A
#
# COMPACT_ATOMS: atom_id res chain seq x y z
N MET A 1 22.38 7.02 -10.32
CA MET A 1 22.32 6.11 -11.47
C MET A 1 23.71 6.09 -12.08
N VAL A 2 24.44 5.00 -11.85
CA VAL A 2 25.66 4.66 -12.59
C VAL A 2 25.26 4.52 -14.05
N ASP A 3 25.95 5.18 -14.98
CA ASP A 3 25.72 5.28 -16.43
C ASP A 3 24.46 4.59 -16.97
N GLY A 4 23.55 5.39 -17.57
CA GLY A 4 22.27 4.91 -18.09
C GLY A 4 22.41 3.65 -18.94
N VAL A 5 21.47 2.71 -18.84
CA VAL A 5 21.59 1.36 -19.41
C VAL A 5 21.98 1.41 -20.89
N LEU A 6 21.38 2.33 -21.66
CA LEU A 6 21.70 2.55 -23.07
C LEU A 6 23.19 2.87 -23.33
N LEU A 7 23.83 3.66 -22.45
CA LEU A 7 25.26 3.95 -22.55
C LEU A 7 26.10 2.69 -22.36
N ARG A 8 25.68 1.76 -21.50
CA ARG A 8 26.39 0.48 -21.29
C ARG A 8 26.36 -0.39 -22.54
N PHE A 9 25.21 -0.46 -23.22
CA PHE A 9 25.10 -1.17 -24.50
C PHE A 9 25.99 -0.55 -25.58
N LEU A 10 26.11 0.79 -25.61
CA LEU A 10 26.98 1.50 -26.54
C LEU A 10 28.47 1.30 -26.21
N SER A 11 28.85 1.43 -24.93
CA SER A 11 30.24 1.28 -24.50
C SER A 11 30.76 -0.15 -24.69
N SER A 12 29.88 -1.15 -24.63
CA SER A 12 30.21 -2.54 -24.93
C SER A 12 30.21 -2.87 -26.43
N GLY A 13 29.91 -1.89 -27.30
CA GLY A 13 29.87 -2.07 -28.76
C GLY A 13 28.72 -2.96 -29.25
N LEU A 14 27.72 -3.21 -28.41
CA LEU A 14 26.57 -4.06 -28.75
C LEU A 14 25.59 -3.32 -29.66
N VAL A 15 25.43 -2.02 -29.43
CA VAL A 15 24.66 -1.13 -30.29
C VAL A 15 25.61 -0.12 -30.89
N ASP A 16 25.55 0.07 -32.21
CA ASP A 16 26.31 1.13 -32.90
C ASP A 16 25.35 2.20 -33.42
N LEU A 17 25.59 3.45 -33.02
CA LEU A 17 24.85 4.62 -33.48
C LEU A 17 25.66 5.47 -34.45
N GLY A 18 26.82 5.01 -34.91
CA GLY A 18 27.68 5.74 -35.85
C GLY A 18 28.28 7.02 -35.27
N GLY A 19 28.54 7.07 -33.96
CA GLY A 19 29.23 8.18 -33.28
C GLY A 19 28.45 9.51 -33.20
N ASP A 20 27.13 9.47 -33.36
CA ASP A 20 26.26 10.66 -33.32
C ASP A 20 25.45 10.69 -32.02
N ASP A 21 25.91 11.50 -31.05
CA ASP A 21 25.29 11.65 -29.72
C ASP A 21 23.81 12.07 -29.80
N THR A 22 23.39 12.75 -30.88
CA THR A 22 21.98 13.14 -31.05
C THR A 22 21.06 11.93 -31.23
N ARG A 23 21.59 10.78 -31.66
CA ARG A 23 20.84 9.51 -31.77
C ARG A 23 20.66 8.88 -30.39
N LEU A 24 21.67 8.94 -29.52
CA LEU A 24 21.53 8.51 -28.13
C LEU A 24 20.46 9.33 -27.40
N GLU A 25 20.46 10.66 -27.56
CA GLU A 25 19.43 11.51 -26.96
C GLU A 25 18.01 11.14 -27.42
N LYS A 26 17.85 10.75 -28.70
CA LYS A 26 16.55 10.26 -29.22
C LYS A 26 16.14 8.95 -28.56
N LEU A 27 17.06 7.99 -28.38
CA LEU A 27 16.78 6.73 -27.70
C LEU A 27 16.44 6.92 -26.23
N GLN A 28 17.14 7.84 -25.54
CA GLN A 28 16.81 8.20 -24.15
C GLN A 28 15.40 8.80 -24.03
N LYS A 29 14.95 9.58 -25.02
CA LYS A 29 13.55 10.08 -25.08
C LYS A 29 12.54 8.94 -25.28
N VAL A 30 12.87 7.96 -26.12
CA VAL A 30 12.03 6.75 -26.30
C VAL A 30 11.91 5.97 -24.99
N ALA A 31 13.03 5.69 -24.33
CA ALA A 31 13.05 4.99 -23.04
C ALA A 31 12.23 5.75 -21.98
N LYS A 32 12.36 7.08 -21.93
CA LYS A 32 11.58 7.93 -21.02
C LYS A 32 10.07 7.87 -21.29
N ASP A 33 9.65 7.89 -22.56
CA ASP A 33 8.23 7.79 -22.93
C ASP A 33 7.64 6.42 -22.58
N LEU A 34 8.42 5.35 -22.77
CA LEU A 34 8.05 3.99 -22.36
C LEU A 34 7.98 3.85 -20.83
N ALA A 35 8.94 4.42 -20.10
CA ALA A 35 8.90 4.48 -18.64
C ALA A 35 7.66 5.24 -18.13
N ALA A 36 7.30 6.35 -18.79
CA ALA A 36 6.07 7.08 -18.50
C ALA A 36 4.80 6.25 -18.82
N ALA A 37 4.84 5.40 -19.85
CA ALA A 37 3.75 4.47 -20.16
C ALA A 37 3.59 3.41 -19.05
N LEU A 38 4.68 2.88 -18.49
CA LEU A 38 4.66 1.99 -17.32
C LEU A 38 4.09 2.68 -16.06
N GLY A 39 4.33 4.00 -15.94
CA GLY A 39 3.70 4.87 -14.94
C GLY A 39 2.16 4.94 -15.04
N LYS A 40 1.62 4.81 -16.26
CA LYS A 40 0.16 4.85 -16.52
C LYS A 40 -0.47 3.47 -16.52
N THR A 41 0.26 2.46 -17.00
CA THR A 41 -0.22 1.10 -17.19
C THR A 41 0.85 0.13 -16.73
N SER A 42 0.91 -0.10 -15.42
CA SER A 42 1.97 -0.90 -14.78
C SER A 42 1.96 -2.37 -15.18
N SER A 43 0.82 -2.92 -15.60
CA SER A 43 0.74 -4.29 -16.14
C SER A 43 1.60 -4.52 -17.38
N LYS A 44 1.94 -3.47 -18.15
CA LYS A 44 2.86 -3.59 -19.29
C LYS A 44 4.28 -3.98 -18.89
N ALA A 45 4.68 -3.76 -17.63
CA ALA A 45 6.01 -4.08 -17.14
C ALA A 45 6.35 -5.56 -17.33
N ILE A 46 5.34 -6.44 -17.24
CA ILE A 46 5.51 -7.89 -17.46
C ILE A 46 5.94 -8.16 -18.89
N ALA A 47 5.13 -7.76 -19.88
CA ALA A 47 5.44 -8.01 -21.29
C ALA A 47 6.73 -7.31 -21.74
N PHE A 48 6.97 -6.08 -21.25
CA PHE A 48 8.21 -5.34 -21.53
C PHE A 48 9.44 -6.08 -20.98
N SER A 49 9.35 -6.64 -19.77
CA SER A 49 10.44 -7.40 -19.16
C SER A 49 10.73 -8.67 -19.96
N LEU A 50 9.69 -9.47 -20.27
CA LEU A 50 9.84 -10.72 -21.02
C LEU A 50 10.48 -10.50 -22.39
N VAL A 51 10.09 -9.46 -23.11
CA VAL A 51 10.69 -9.10 -24.40
C VAL A 51 12.11 -8.58 -24.25
N ALA A 52 12.39 -7.80 -23.20
CA ALA A 52 13.74 -7.31 -22.94
C ALA A 52 14.72 -8.47 -22.68
N PHE A 53 14.30 -9.49 -21.94
CA PHE A 53 15.14 -10.64 -21.59
C PHE A 53 15.48 -11.54 -22.77
N ASP A 54 14.59 -11.65 -23.76
CA ASP A 54 14.70 -12.66 -24.82
C ASP A 54 15.35 -12.12 -26.11
N PRO A 55 16.59 -12.55 -26.44
CA PRO A 55 17.28 -12.16 -27.67
C PRO A 55 16.61 -12.65 -28.95
N GLN A 56 15.74 -13.65 -28.86
CA GLN A 56 15.06 -14.31 -29.98
C GLN A 56 13.59 -13.92 -30.06
N THR A 57 13.23 -12.74 -29.53
CA THR A 57 11.87 -12.20 -29.67
C THR A 57 11.50 -12.06 -31.15
N PRO A 58 10.35 -12.60 -31.59
CA PRO A 58 9.88 -12.46 -32.97
C PRO A 58 9.62 -11.01 -33.39
N ASP A 59 9.81 -10.72 -34.68
CA ASP A 59 9.59 -9.40 -35.25
C ASP A 59 8.12 -8.93 -35.18
N ASP A 60 7.17 -9.87 -35.17
CA ASP A 60 5.73 -9.62 -35.08
C ASP A 60 5.21 -9.49 -33.64
N GLU A 61 6.10 -9.53 -32.64
CA GLU A 61 5.74 -9.35 -31.24
C GLU A 61 5.08 -7.97 -31.00
N PRO A 62 3.86 -7.92 -30.41
CA PRO A 62 3.15 -6.67 -30.14
C PRO A 62 3.98 -5.60 -29.41
N VAL A 63 4.81 -5.99 -28.44
CA VAL A 63 5.67 -5.05 -27.71
C VAL A 63 6.75 -4.46 -28.62
N VAL A 64 7.33 -5.25 -29.53
CA VAL A 64 8.34 -4.77 -30.49
C VAL A 64 7.71 -3.70 -31.39
N SER A 65 6.50 -3.96 -31.90
CA SER A 65 5.74 -2.98 -32.68
C SER A 65 5.46 -1.70 -31.88
N GLU A 66 5.05 -1.81 -30.61
CA GLU A 66 4.82 -0.66 -29.73
C GLU A 66 6.09 0.20 -29.57
N VAL A 67 7.24 -0.43 -29.30
CA VAL A 67 8.51 0.28 -29.11
C VAL A 67 8.96 0.96 -30.41
N VAL A 68 8.84 0.28 -31.55
CA VAL A 68 9.16 0.85 -32.87
C VAL A 68 8.28 2.05 -33.20
N ASP A 69 7.01 2.04 -32.81
CA ASP A 69 6.11 3.18 -33.01
C ASP A 69 6.43 4.37 -32.09
N VAL A 70 6.94 4.14 -30.88
CA VAL A 70 7.50 5.22 -30.05
C VAL A 70 8.82 5.73 -30.64
N LEU A 71 9.68 4.84 -31.14
CA LEU A 71 10.94 5.19 -31.80
C LEU A 71 10.73 6.11 -33.00
N LYS A 72 9.77 5.80 -33.88
CA LYS A 72 9.42 6.61 -35.05
C LYS A 72 9.03 8.05 -34.70
N LYS A 73 8.45 8.30 -33.53
CA LYS A 73 8.07 9.65 -33.08
C LYS A 73 9.28 10.54 -32.79
N HIS A 74 10.37 9.94 -32.30
CA HIS A 74 11.60 10.66 -31.94
C HIS A 74 12.69 10.57 -33.02
N TRP A 75 12.63 9.53 -33.87
CA TRP A 75 13.62 9.27 -34.92
C TRP A 75 12.97 8.69 -36.18
N ALA A 76 12.33 9.56 -36.97
CA ALA A 76 11.64 9.17 -38.20
C ALA A 76 12.56 8.48 -39.23
N THR A 77 13.85 8.87 -39.29
CA THR A 77 14.84 8.33 -40.22
C THR A 77 15.64 7.13 -39.68
N HIS A 78 15.21 6.50 -38.57
CA HIS A 78 15.93 5.37 -37.97
C HIS A 78 16.19 4.23 -38.96
N ALA A 79 15.24 3.95 -39.87
CA ALA A 79 15.35 2.91 -40.88
C ALA A 79 16.51 3.10 -41.87
N ASN A 80 17.07 4.31 -41.98
CA ASN A 80 18.24 4.59 -42.82
C ASN A 80 19.56 4.21 -42.14
N VAL A 81 19.54 4.05 -40.81
CA VAL A 81 20.71 3.75 -39.98
C VAL A 81 20.66 2.30 -39.49
N ILE A 82 19.45 1.80 -39.24
CA ILE A 82 19.22 0.50 -38.65
C ILE A 82 18.38 -0.32 -39.63
N SER A 83 18.97 -1.38 -40.16
CA SER A 83 18.32 -2.29 -41.12
C SER A 83 17.49 -3.35 -40.40
N GLY A 84 16.26 -3.58 -40.87
CA GLY A 84 15.36 -4.60 -40.32
C GLY A 84 14.78 -4.23 -38.95
N THR A 85 14.19 -5.21 -38.26
CA THR A 85 13.67 -5.04 -36.90
C THR A 85 14.82 -5.06 -35.91
N PRO A 86 15.05 -3.97 -35.14
CA PRO A 86 16.25 -3.90 -34.33
C PRO A 86 16.04 -4.48 -32.94
N THR A 87 15.90 -5.80 -32.86
CA THR A 87 15.58 -6.52 -31.62
C THR A 87 16.53 -6.17 -30.48
N LEU A 88 17.84 -6.11 -30.74
CA LEU A 88 18.83 -5.71 -29.72
C LEU A 88 18.62 -4.26 -29.21
N LEU A 89 18.33 -3.33 -30.12
CA LEU A 89 18.04 -1.94 -29.75
C LEU A 89 16.75 -1.83 -28.95
N VAL A 90 15.70 -2.54 -29.37
CA VAL A 90 14.41 -2.59 -28.67
C VAL A 90 14.62 -3.10 -27.25
N ARG A 91 15.39 -4.19 -27.07
CA ARG A 91 15.72 -4.76 -25.76
C ARG A 91 16.50 -3.79 -24.89
N ALA A 92 17.51 -3.11 -25.43
CA ALA A 92 18.28 -2.11 -24.71
C ALA A 92 17.42 -0.91 -24.25
N VAL A 93 16.53 -0.42 -25.12
CA VAL A 93 15.59 0.67 -24.81
C VAL A 93 14.54 0.23 -23.77
N LEU A 94 14.04 -1.00 -23.86
CA LEU A 94 13.10 -1.55 -22.87
C LEU A 94 13.76 -1.70 -21.50
N LEU A 95 15.00 -2.21 -21.44
CA LEU A 95 15.73 -2.34 -20.18
C LEU A 95 15.97 -0.98 -19.53
N ASP A 96 16.36 0.04 -20.30
CA ASP A 96 16.52 1.40 -19.80
C ASP A 96 15.19 1.99 -19.31
N ALA A 97 14.09 1.78 -20.05
CA ALA A 97 12.76 2.20 -19.66
C ALA A 97 12.30 1.52 -18.36
N LEU A 98 12.56 0.22 -18.20
CA LEU A 98 12.26 -0.55 -16.99
C LEU A 98 13.07 -0.04 -15.80
N ALA A 99 14.39 0.13 -15.95
CA ALA A 99 15.25 0.67 -14.91
C ALA A 99 14.80 2.07 -14.45
N GLN A 100 14.44 2.95 -15.38
CA GLN A 100 13.87 4.27 -15.07
C GLN A 100 12.52 4.17 -14.35
N ALA A 101 11.64 3.28 -14.80
CA ALA A 101 10.31 3.11 -14.18
C ALA A 101 10.41 2.55 -12.76
N VAL A 102 11.28 1.56 -12.53
CA VAL A 102 11.56 0.97 -11.21
C VAL A 102 12.15 2.01 -10.27
N ALA A 103 12.98 2.93 -10.78
CA ALA A 103 13.51 4.01 -9.94
C ALA A 103 12.41 4.90 -9.34
N GLY A 104 11.29 5.07 -10.04
CA GLY A 104 10.11 5.78 -9.55
C GLY A 104 9.08 4.91 -8.81
N ASP A 105 9.13 3.58 -8.93
CA ASP A 105 8.15 2.66 -8.38
C ASP A 105 8.75 1.27 -8.08
N GLU A 106 9.02 1.00 -6.80
CA GLU A 106 9.65 -0.25 -6.36
C GLU A 106 8.78 -1.50 -6.59
N CYS A 107 7.45 -1.36 -6.74
CA CYS A 107 6.59 -2.49 -7.09
C CYS A 107 6.93 -3.05 -8.48
N LEU A 108 7.32 -2.18 -9.42
CA LEU A 108 7.80 -2.64 -10.73
C LEU A 108 9.11 -3.43 -10.60
N GLY A 109 9.91 -3.14 -9.57
CA GLY A 109 11.14 -3.88 -9.27
C GLY A 109 10.85 -5.32 -8.86
N VAL A 110 9.79 -5.56 -8.07
CA VAL A 110 9.34 -6.92 -7.71
C VAL A 110 9.02 -7.74 -8.96
N ALA A 111 8.25 -7.14 -9.88
CA ALA A 111 7.91 -7.81 -11.14
C ALA A 111 9.16 -8.06 -12.00
N PHE A 112 10.00 -7.05 -12.20
CA PHE A 112 11.21 -7.17 -13.00
C PHE A 112 12.14 -8.27 -12.48
N VAL A 113 12.48 -8.26 -11.18
CA VAL A 113 13.41 -9.23 -10.58
C VAL A 113 12.82 -10.63 -10.57
N GLY A 114 11.54 -10.78 -10.20
CA GLY A 114 10.88 -12.08 -10.20
C GLY A 114 10.93 -12.75 -11.58
N LEU A 115 10.65 -11.98 -12.63
CA LEU A 115 10.69 -12.47 -14.00
C LEU A 115 12.14 -12.67 -14.51
N ALA A 116 13.06 -11.78 -14.17
CA ALA A 116 14.47 -11.92 -14.52
C ALA A 116 15.07 -13.21 -13.93
N ARG A 117 14.79 -13.51 -12.66
CA ARG A 117 15.25 -14.72 -11.97
C ARG A 117 14.64 -16.01 -12.51
N ASN A 118 13.48 -15.92 -13.15
CA ASN A 118 12.86 -17.05 -13.83
C ASN A 118 13.47 -17.22 -15.23
N ILE A 119 13.48 -16.16 -16.05
CA ILE A 119 13.73 -16.26 -17.48
C ILE A 119 15.22 -16.24 -17.84
N LEU A 120 16.00 -15.30 -17.30
CA LEU A 120 17.39 -15.08 -17.73
C LEU A 120 18.30 -16.32 -17.61
N PRO A 121 18.18 -17.19 -16.58
CA PRO A 121 18.99 -18.42 -16.50
C PRO A 121 18.82 -19.35 -17.71
N HIS A 122 17.73 -19.19 -18.47
CA HIS A 122 17.40 -20.02 -19.63
C HIS A 122 17.55 -19.26 -20.96
N MET A 123 18.14 -18.06 -20.95
CA MET A 123 18.34 -17.23 -22.14
C MET A 123 19.81 -17.17 -22.56
N GLU A 124 20.07 -17.15 -23.86
CA GLU A 124 21.41 -17.00 -24.44
C GLU A 124 21.82 -15.51 -24.51
N VAL A 125 22.06 -14.87 -23.36
CA VAL A 125 22.38 -13.42 -23.26
C VAL A 125 23.89 -13.13 -23.13
N ALA A 126 24.76 -14.00 -23.67
CA ALA A 126 26.20 -14.00 -23.37
C ALA A 126 26.90 -12.63 -23.53
N ALA A 127 26.61 -11.90 -24.62
CA ALA A 127 27.26 -10.60 -24.87
C ALA A 127 26.73 -9.46 -23.96
N GLU A 128 25.57 -9.66 -23.33
CA GLU A 128 24.87 -8.69 -22.48
C GLU A 128 24.93 -9.06 -20.99
N GLN A 129 25.56 -10.19 -20.65
CA GLN A 129 25.45 -10.84 -19.34
C GLN A 129 25.85 -9.91 -18.18
N GLU A 130 26.93 -9.14 -18.32
CA GLU A 130 27.39 -8.20 -17.31
C GLU A 130 26.37 -7.06 -17.10
N ILE A 131 25.80 -6.52 -18.18
CA ILE A 131 24.79 -5.47 -18.12
C ILE A 131 23.55 -5.97 -17.37
N TRP A 132 23.09 -7.20 -17.69
CA TRP A 132 21.96 -7.83 -17.01
C TRP A 132 22.25 -8.08 -15.53
N ALA A 133 23.42 -8.62 -15.20
CA ALA A 133 23.82 -8.91 -13.82
C ALA A 133 23.80 -7.64 -12.95
N ASP A 134 24.37 -6.54 -13.46
CA ASP A 134 24.41 -5.27 -12.75
C ASP A 134 23.01 -4.69 -12.54
N VAL A 135 22.19 -4.61 -13.59
CA VAL A 135 20.85 -4.01 -13.50
C VAL A 135 19.94 -4.83 -12.59
N VAL A 136 19.98 -6.17 -12.71
CA VAL A 136 19.19 -7.06 -11.84
C VAL A 136 19.65 -6.91 -10.39
N SER A 137 20.96 -6.91 -10.11
CA SER A 137 21.48 -6.78 -8.76
C SER A 137 21.13 -5.43 -8.11
N GLU A 138 21.20 -4.33 -8.87
CA GLU A 138 20.83 -3.00 -8.37
C GLU A 138 19.34 -2.94 -7.99
N ILE A 139 18.46 -3.43 -8.85
CA ILE A 139 17.02 -3.41 -8.61
C ILE A 139 16.66 -4.37 -7.46
N GLU A 140 17.21 -5.58 -7.47
CA GLU A 140 16.99 -6.59 -6.43
C GLU A 140 17.42 -6.09 -5.05
N GLY A 141 18.60 -5.46 -4.94
CA GLY A 141 19.07 -4.90 -3.66
C GLY A 141 18.11 -3.86 -3.07
N ARG A 142 17.42 -3.07 -3.90
CA ARG A 142 16.41 -2.11 -3.45
C ARG A 142 15.11 -2.80 -3.01
N VAL A 143 14.63 -3.75 -3.81
CA VAL A 143 13.42 -4.52 -3.52
C VAL A 143 13.60 -5.31 -2.22
N ASP A 144 14.75 -5.97 -2.05
CA ASP A 144 15.08 -6.73 -0.85
C ASP A 144 15.22 -5.82 0.38
N ALA A 145 15.89 -4.67 0.27
CA ALA A 145 15.97 -3.72 1.38
C ALA A 145 14.58 -3.26 1.84
N ARG A 146 13.66 -2.98 0.90
CA ARG A 146 12.27 -2.61 1.20
C ARG A 146 11.51 -3.77 1.83
N ALA A 147 11.69 -4.99 1.32
CA ALA A 147 11.04 -6.19 1.85
C ALA A 147 11.55 -6.52 3.26
N GLU A 148 12.86 -6.49 3.51
CA GLU A 148 13.42 -6.72 4.84
C GLU A 148 12.94 -5.69 5.85
N GLN A 149 12.79 -4.42 5.46
CA GLN A 149 12.21 -3.41 6.33
C GLN A 149 10.74 -3.73 6.69
N GLU A 150 9.94 -4.19 5.72
CA GLU A 150 8.55 -4.57 5.95
C GLU A 150 8.43 -5.83 6.82
N TRP A 151 9.40 -6.74 6.72
CA TRP A 151 9.42 -7.97 7.48
C TRP A 151 10.19 -7.87 8.80
N ALA A 152 10.88 -6.76 9.09
CA ALA A 152 11.65 -6.61 10.32
C ALA A 152 10.78 -6.73 11.57
N THR A 153 11.34 -7.33 12.63
CA THR A 153 10.78 -7.26 13.99
C THR A 153 11.71 -6.37 14.80
N PRO A 154 11.31 -5.14 15.16
CA PRO A 154 12.17 -4.24 15.89
C PRO A 154 12.40 -4.78 17.31
N SER A 155 13.63 -4.63 17.83
CA SER A 155 14.00 -5.01 19.19
C SER A 155 13.30 -4.19 20.28
N SER A 156 12.79 -3.00 19.91
CA SER A 156 11.99 -2.14 20.78
C SER A 156 10.96 -1.39 19.95
N ILE A 157 9.72 -1.31 20.44
CA ILE A 157 8.67 -0.51 19.81
C ILE A 157 8.79 0.93 20.31
N LYS A 158 9.21 1.83 19.42
CA LYS A 158 9.25 3.26 19.73
C LYS A 158 7.87 3.86 19.45
N VAL A 159 7.14 4.17 20.51
CA VAL A 159 5.89 4.92 20.43
C VAL A 159 6.23 6.40 20.64
N SER A 160 5.73 7.26 19.76
CA SER A 160 5.87 8.71 19.92
C SER A 160 5.36 9.14 21.29
N THR A 161 5.96 10.14 21.94
CA THR A 161 5.34 10.70 23.14
C THR A 161 4.00 11.35 22.78
N PRO A 162 2.92 11.14 23.56
CA PRO A 162 1.62 11.72 23.26
C PRO A 162 1.73 13.25 23.20
N LYS A 163 1.49 13.83 22.02
CA LYS A 163 1.37 15.28 21.84
C LYS A 163 -0.03 15.73 22.23
N ILE A 164 -0.49 15.34 23.41
CA ILE A 164 -1.76 15.82 23.96
C ILE A 164 -1.49 17.22 24.47
N GLN A 165 -1.86 18.21 23.65
CA GLN A 165 -1.90 19.60 24.12
C GLN A 165 -3.05 19.69 25.11
N VAL A 166 -2.71 19.66 26.40
CA VAL A 166 -3.65 20.10 27.44
C VAL A 166 -4.00 21.54 27.07
N PRO A 167 -5.28 21.87 26.82
CA PRO A 167 -5.67 23.25 26.58
C PRO A 167 -5.11 24.07 27.74
N GLU A 168 -4.30 25.10 27.44
CA GLU A 168 -3.95 26.08 28.47
C GLU A 168 -5.25 26.43 29.17
N SER A 169 -5.28 26.29 30.49
CA SER A 169 -6.44 26.59 31.32
C SER A 169 -6.74 28.07 31.15
N SER A 170 -7.42 28.36 30.04
CA SER A 170 -8.02 29.64 29.71
C SER A 170 -9.01 29.79 30.83
N ARG A 171 -8.69 30.67 31.77
CA ARG A 171 -9.47 30.93 32.98
C ARG A 171 -10.93 30.82 32.60
N LEU A 172 -11.61 29.76 33.06
CA LEU A 172 -13.02 29.53 32.77
C LEU A 172 -13.71 30.85 33.10
N THR A 173 -14.26 31.50 32.07
CA THR A 173 -14.78 32.84 32.23
C THR A 173 -16.11 32.71 32.94
N LEU A 174 -16.08 32.82 34.27
CA LEU A 174 -17.28 32.93 35.09
C LEU A 174 -17.92 34.27 34.77
N ARG A 175 -19.10 34.21 34.14
CA ARG A 175 -19.98 35.37 34.04
C ARG A 175 -20.97 35.27 35.19
N LEU A 176 -20.87 36.23 36.11
CA LEU A 176 -21.92 36.46 37.10
C LEU A 176 -23.02 37.26 36.41
N GLU A 177 -24.26 36.82 36.54
CA GLU A 177 -25.39 37.62 36.09
C GLU A 177 -25.48 38.92 36.92
N PRO A 178 -25.82 40.07 36.32
CA PRO A 178 -26.02 41.29 37.06
C PRO A 178 -27.14 41.10 38.09
N VAL A 179 -26.92 41.57 39.32
CA VAL A 179 -27.98 41.64 40.34
C VAL A 179 -29.14 42.48 39.81
N ASP A 180 -30.36 41.94 39.86
CA ASP A 180 -31.58 42.69 39.57
C ASP A 180 -31.75 43.80 40.61
N ARG A 181 -31.41 45.03 40.19
CA ARG A 181 -31.42 46.20 41.06
C ARG A 181 -32.83 46.63 41.44
N ASP A 182 -33.81 46.36 40.59
CA ASP A 182 -35.20 46.76 40.84
C ASP A 182 -35.82 45.83 41.88
N GLN A 183 -35.56 44.52 41.76
CA GLN A 183 -35.97 43.54 42.77
C GLN A 183 -35.28 43.80 44.12
N LEU A 184 -33.96 44.04 44.12
CA LEU A 184 -33.22 44.33 45.35
C LEU A 184 -33.70 45.63 46.01
N ALA A 185 -33.97 46.67 45.21
CA ALA A 185 -34.51 47.92 45.72
C ALA A 185 -35.89 47.72 46.36
N GLU A 186 -36.73 46.85 45.79
CA GLU A 186 -38.03 46.53 46.38
C GLU A 186 -37.89 45.80 47.72
N GLN A 187 -36.97 44.85 47.82
CA GLN A 187 -36.68 44.16 49.08
C GLN A 187 -36.11 45.12 50.15
N TYR A 188 -35.31 46.10 49.75
CA TYR A 188 -34.81 47.12 50.68
C TYR A 188 -35.92 48.05 51.18
N ARG A 189 -36.87 48.42 50.30
CA ARG A 189 -38.07 49.16 50.71
C ARG A 189 -38.92 48.34 51.67
N ALA A 190 -39.07 47.03 51.42
CA ALA A 190 -39.74 46.12 52.34
C ALA A 190 -39.03 45.99 53.69
N ALA A 191 -37.70 45.94 53.72
CA ALA A 191 -36.95 45.95 54.97
C ALA A 191 -37.15 47.25 55.75
N ALA A 192 -37.30 48.40 55.07
CA ALA A 192 -37.42 49.73 55.68
C ALA A 192 -38.76 50.01 56.37
N GLY A 193 -39.83 49.28 56.05
CA GLY A 193 -41.11 49.46 56.74
C GLY A 193 -42.30 48.79 56.02
N PRO A 194 -43.51 48.87 56.60
CA PRO A 194 -44.67 48.13 56.14
C PRO A 194 -45.32 48.73 54.89
N GLN A 195 -44.95 49.97 54.57
CA GLN A 195 -45.43 50.72 53.42
C GLN A 195 -44.26 51.40 52.72
N SER A 196 -44.34 51.45 51.40
CA SER A 196 -43.41 52.18 50.55
C SER A 196 -44.19 52.95 49.49
N LEU A 197 -43.54 53.91 48.84
CA LEU A 197 -44.06 54.53 47.63
C LEU A 197 -43.71 53.67 46.42
N ASP A 198 -44.68 53.43 45.55
CA ASP A 198 -44.46 52.86 44.22
C ASP A 198 -43.80 53.88 43.28
N ALA A 199 -43.45 53.45 42.06
CA ALA A 199 -42.80 54.31 41.06
C ALA A 199 -43.67 55.50 40.61
N GLN A 200 -44.96 55.52 40.97
CA GLN A 200 -45.92 56.58 40.68
C GLN A 200 -46.27 57.40 41.94
N GLY A 201 -45.54 57.21 43.04
CA GLY A 201 -45.67 57.97 44.28
C GLY A 201 -46.87 57.59 45.15
N ARG A 202 -47.46 56.40 44.97
CA ARG A 202 -48.59 55.90 45.78
C ARG A 202 -48.11 54.96 46.86
N ALA A 203 -48.75 55.00 48.02
CA ALA A 203 -48.45 54.06 49.09
C ALA A 203 -48.86 52.64 48.70
N SER A 204 -47.91 51.71 48.77
CA SER A 204 -48.08 50.27 48.55
C SER A 204 -47.62 49.52 49.79
N SER A 205 -48.33 48.44 50.14
CA SER A 205 -47.89 47.52 51.21
C SER A 205 -46.68 46.74 50.72
N THR A 206 -45.62 46.72 51.51
CA THR A 206 -44.41 45.95 51.21
C THR A 206 -44.46 44.54 51.82
N ASN A 207 -45.43 44.27 52.71
CA ASN A 207 -45.48 43.07 53.57
C ASN A 207 -44.15 42.77 54.30
N GLY A 208 -43.32 43.80 54.49
CA GLY A 208 -41.98 43.68 55.05
C GLY A 208 -41.94 44.02 56.55
N ASN A 209 -40.95 44.80 56.96
CA ASN A 209 -40.76 45.18 58.37
C ASN A 209 -42.06 45.80 58.92
N PRO A 210 -42.68 45.24 59.98
CA PRO A 210 -43.97 45.72 60.48
C PRO A 210 -43.85 47.06 61.22
N HIS A 211 -42.62 47.49 61.52
CA HIS A 211 -42.32 48.71 62.26
C HIS A 211 -41.92 49.84 61.31
N VAL A 212 -42.17 51.08 61.73
CA VAL A 212 -41.75 52.30 61.05
C VAL A 212 -40.57 52.94 61.79
N PRO A 213 -39.69 53.74 61.14
CA PRO A 213 -38.45 54.24 61.74
C PRO A 213 -38.61 55.03 63.05
N ASN A 214 -39.79 55.61 63.30
CA ASN A 214 -40.12 56.31 64.54
C ASN A 214 -40.30 55.37 65.77
N SER A 215 -40.31 54.05 65.56
CA SER A 215 -40.34 53.00 66.60
C SER A 215 -38.97 52.32 66.71
N THR A 216 -37.94 53.13 67.00
CA THR A 216 -36.52 52.83 66.75
C THR A 216 -36.03 51.48 67.30
N PRO A 217 -36.29 51.06 68.55
CA PRO A 217 -35.76 49.78 69.06
C PRO A 217 -36.29 48.56 68.29
N HIS A 218 -37.58 48.57 67.94
CA HIS A 218 -38.22 47.47 67.22
C HIS A 218 -37.94 47.53 65.72
N TRP A 219 -37.89 48.73 65.15
CA TRP A 219 -37.55 48.93 63.74
C TRP A 219 -36.13 48.47 63.42
N VAL A 220 -35.13 48.86 64.23
CA VAL A 220 -33.73 48.46 64.01
C VAL A 220 -33.56 46.94 64.14
N ALA A 221 -34.26 46.31 65.08
CA ALA A 221 -34.21 44.87 65.30
C ALA A 221 -34.67 44.05 64.08
N GLU A 222 -35.63 44.57 63.30
CA GLU A 222 -36.15 43.92 62.10
C GLU A 222 -35.46 44.38 60.80
N PHE A 223 -35.06 45.66 60.72
CA PHE A 223 -34.48 46.26 59.50
C PHE A 223 -33.15 45.62 59.12
N GLY A 224 -32.23 45.49 60.07
CA GLY A 224 -30.87 44.99 59.84
C GLY A 224 -30.86 43.56 59.29
N PRO A 225 -31.51 42.58 59.97
CA PRO A 225 -31.59 41.21 59.49
C PRO A 225 -32.25 41.07 58.12
N ARG A 226 -33.35 41.78 57.88
CA ARG A 226 -34.09 41.70 56.60
C ARG A 226 -33.33 42.30 55.43
N MET A 227 -32.60 43.40 55.65
CA MET A 227 -31.72 43.94 54.61
C MET A 227 -30.57 42.97 54.32
N ALA A 228 -29.96 42.39 55.36
CA ALA A 228 -28.88 41.42 55.20
C ALA A 228 -29.34 40.16 54.45
N GLU A 229 -30.54 39.67 54.73
CA GLU A 229 -31.19 38.56 54.01
C GLU A 229 -31.41 38.91 52.53
N ALA A 230 -32.00 40.08 52.24
CA ALA A 230 -32.19 40.55 50.87
C ALA A 230 -30.87 40.68 50.08
N THR A 231 -29.81 41.21 50.70
CA THR A 231 -28.49 41.28 50.07
C THR A 231 -27.90 39.89 49.84
N ALA A 232 -28.02 38.99 50.82
CA ALA A 232 -27.52 37.63 50.72
C ALA A 232 -28.25 36.84 49.62
N ASP A 233 -29.57 36.96 49.54
CA ASP A 233 -30.38 36.31 48.51
C ASP A 233 -30.04 36.83 47.12
N ALA A 234 -29.87 38.14 46.96
CA ALA A 234 -29.47 38.73 45.67
C ALA A 234 -28.07 38.28 45.23
N ILE A 235 -27.12 38.16 46.15
CA ILE A 235 -25.77 37.62 45.87
C ILE A 235 -25.86 36.12 45.54
N ASN A 236 -26.60 35.35 46.33
CA ASN A 236 -26.76 33.91 46.13
C ASN A 236 -27.44 33.59 44.81
N ALA A 237 -28.44 34.38 44.40
CA ALA A 237 -29.10 34.25 43.09
C ALA A 237 -28.10 34.54 41.96
N ALA A 238 -27.37 35.66 42.02
CA ALA A 238 -26.37 36.03 41.00
C ALA A 238 -25.22 35.01 40.87
N VAL A 239 -24.86 34.33 41.97
CA VAL A 239 -23.84 33.27 41.97
C VAL A 239 -24.42 31.93 41.49
N SER A 240 -25.64 31.57 41.89
CA SER A 240 -26.26 30.28 41.53
C SER A 240 -26.64 30.20 40.05
N GLU A 241 -26.91 31.34 39.43
CA GLU A 241 -27.17 31.46 37.99
C GLU A 241 -25.90 31.65 37.15
N SER A 242 -24.71 31.54 37.77
CA SER A 242 -23.46 31.65 37.01
C SER A 242 -23.30 30.51 36.00
N ILE A 243 -23.16 30.89 34.72
CA ILE A 243 -23.01 29.95 33.62
C ILE A 243 -21.52 29.80 33.32
N VAL A 244 -20.96 28.61 33.55
CA VAL A 244 -19.69 28.23 32.94
C VAL A 244 -19.93 28.10 31.44
N ASP A 245 -19.11 28.74 30.61
CA ASP A 245 -19.22 28.65 29.15
C ASP A 245 -19.05 27.18 28.70
N GLN A 246 -20.17 26.49 28.54
CA GLN A 246 -20.23 25.08 28.19
C GLN A 246 -19.62 24.80 26.81
N ALA A 247 -19.60 25.81 25.92
CA ALA A 247 -18.98 25.67 24.60
C ALA A 247 -17.45 25.60 24.71
N GLN A 248 -16.84 26.39 25.63
CA GLN A 248 -15.41 26.30 25.91
C GLN A 248 -15.02 24.96 26.52
N LEU A 249 -15.80 24.47 27.50
CA LEU A 249 -15.56 23.17 28.12
C LEU A 249 -15.69 22.02 27.12
N LYS A 250 -16.75 22.04 26.30
CA LYS A 250 -16.97 21.06 25.24
C LYS A 250 -15.83 21.07 24.22
N GLY A 251 -15.42 22.24 23.74
CA GLY A 251 -14.32 22.36 22.78
C GLY A 251 -12.97 21.90 23.34
N ALA A 252 -12.70 22.15 24.63
CA ALA A 252 -11.50 21.65 25.32
C ALA A 252 -11.51 20.11 25.44
N LEU A 253 -12.65 19.53 25.82
CA LEU A 253 -12.81 18.08 25.93
C LEU A 253 -12.73 17.37 24.58
N GLU A 254 -13.32 17.95 23.53
CA GLU A 254 -13.24 17.42 22.16
C GLU A 254 -11.78 17.39 21.66
N LYS A 255 -11.02 18.47 21.85
CA LYS A 255 -9.58 18.51 21.48
C LYS A 255 -8.76 17.46 22.22
N LEU A 256 -9.03 17.26 23.51
CA LEU A 256 -8.37 16.24 24.31
C LEU A 256 -8.73 14.83 23.81
N LEU A 257 -10.01 14.57 23.54
CA LEU A 257 -10.48 13.29 23.01
C LEU A 257 -9.86 12.98 21.65
N THR A 258 -9.78 13.97 20.75
CA THR A 258 -9.11 13.83 19.46
C THR A 258 -7.62 13.51 19.65
N GLY A 259 -6.92 14.24 20.52
CA GLY A 259 -5.50 14.01 20.79
C GLY A 259 -5.21 12.62 21.35
N VAL A 260 -6.05 12.14 22.28
CA VAL A 260 -5.96 10.78 22.82
C VAL A 260 -6.25 9.73 21.74
N SER A 261 -7.32 9.91 20.97
CA SER A 261 -7.70 8.97 19.90
C SER A 261 -6.61 8.83 18.85
N THR A 262 -6.06 9.95 18.36
CA THR A 262 -4.93 9.95 17.41
C THR A 262 -3.71 9.24 17.98
N TYR A 263 -3.38 9.50 19.25
CA TYR A 263 -2.26 8.84 19.91
C TYR A 263 -2.44 7.32 20.02
N VAL A 264 -3.64 6.86 20.41
CA VAL A 264 -3.98 5.43 20.48
C VAL A 264 -3.88 4.79 19.10
N ASP A 265 -4.43 5.42 18.06
CA ASP A 265 -4.36 4.93 16.68
C ASP A 265 -2.92 4.81 16.18
N GLU A 266 -2.08 5.82 16.41
CA GLU A 266 -0.66 5.79 16.05
C GLU A 266 0.09 4.70 16.81
N THR A 267 -0.21 4.54 18.10
CA THR A 267 0.39 3.50 18.95
C THR A 267 0.01 2.11 18.46
N LEU A 268 -1.27 1.87 18.18
CA LEU A 268 -1.76 0.59 17.65
C LEU A 268 -1.14 0.27 16.29
N LYS A 269 -1.00 1.27 15.41
CA LYS A 269 -0.30 1.10 14.12
C LYS A 269 1.16 0.74 14.31
N ALA A 270 1.87 1.43 15.21
CA ALA A 270 3.28 1.15 15.48
C ALA A 270 3.49 -0.26 16.05
N VAL A 271 2.63 -0.67 16.99
CA VAL A 271 2.67 -2.02 17.57
C VAL A 271 2.33 -3.07 16.52
N SER A 272 1.24 -2.89 15.76
CA SER A 272 0.82 -3.83 14.71
C SER A 272 1.89 -3.99 13.64
N ALA A 273 2.49 -2.88 13.17
CA ALA A 273 3.59 -2.92 12.21
C ALA A 273 4.82 -3.65 12.78
N ALA A 274 5.17 -3.40 14.04
CA ALA A 274 6.30 -4.06 14.70
C ALA A 274 6.08 -5.57 14.89
N THR A 275 4.84 -6.01 15.14
CA THR A 275 4.52 -7.43 15.31
C THR A 275 4.20 -8.15 14.01
N GLY A 276 3.88 -7.43 12.94
CA GLY A 276 3.45 -8.00 11.66
C GLY A 276 4.48 -8.94 11.04
N GLY A 277 5.76 -8.58 11.10
CA GLY A 277 6.85 -9.43 10.60
C GLY A 277 6.98 -10.76 11.37
N LEU A 278 6.79 -10.74 12.70
CA LEU A 278 6.81 -11.94 13.52
C LEU A 278 5.60 -12.83 13.24
N GLN A 279 4.39 -12.24 13.20
CA GLN A 279 3.16 -12.96 12.90
C GLN A 279 3.22 -13.66 11.54
N ARG A 280 3.73 -12.99 10.50
CA ARG A 280 3.93 -13.60 9.17
C ARG A 280 4.87 -14.81 9.24
N ARG A 281 6.05 -14.67 9.84
CA ARG A 281 7.01 -15.79 9.94
C ARG A 281 6.43 -16.97 10.72
N THR A 282 5.75 -16.71 11.84
CA THR A 282 5.08 -17.76 12.62
C THR A 282 3.98 -18.45 11.81
N HIS A 283 3.18 -17.69 11.05
CA HIS A 283 2.15 -18.25 10.17
C HIS A 283 2.74 -19.13 9.08
N LEU A 284 3.84 -18.70 8.44
CA LEU A 284 4.55 -19.49 7.43
C LEU A 284 5.11 -20.78 8.00
N LEU A 285 5.72 -20.74 9.20
CA LEU A 285 6.19 -21.94 9.89
C LEU A 285 5.02 -22.90 10.16
N TRP A 286 3.90 -22.40 10.68
CA TRP A 286 2.71 -23.22 10.89
C TRP A 286 2.19 -23.84 9.59
N TRP A 287 2.10 -23.05 8.52
CA TRP A 287 1.67 -23.52 7.20
C TRP A 287 2.58 -24.65 6.66
N LYS A 288 3.90 -24.48 6.75
CA LYS A 288 4.88 -25.51 6.37
C LYS A 288 4.73 -26.78 7.21
N GLU A 289 4.56 -26.68 8.53
CA GLU A 289 4.47 -27.86 9.39
C GLU A 289 3.11 -28.60 9.24
N ALA A 290 2.03 -27.84 9.08
CA ALA A 290 0.69 -28.40 8.88
C ALA A 290 0.56 -29.10 7.51
N LEU A 291 1.29 -28.64 6.49
CA LEU A 291 1.17 -29.08 5.09
C LEU A 291 -0.29 -29.17 4.64
N PHE A 292 -1.04 -28.10 4.91
CA PHE A 292 -2.46 -27.99 4.60
C PHE A 292 -2.71 -26.83 3.65
N SER A 293 -3.46 -27.07 2.57
CA SER A 293 -3.88 -26.05 1.62
C SER A 293 -5.14 -25.33 2.10
N PRO A 294 -5.09 -24.01 2.35
CA PRO A 294 -6.30 -23.23 2.61
C PRO A 294 -7.24 -23.18 1.40
N SER A 295 -6.71 -23.20 0.18
CA SER A 295 -7.51 -23.04 -1.05
C SER A 295 -8.30 -24.30 -1.41
N THR A 296 -7.73 -25.49 -1.23
CA THR A 296 -8.43 -26.77 -1.53
C THR A 296 -8.94 -27.48 -0.28
N ARG A 297 -8.55 -27.02 0.92
CA ARG A 297 -8.94 -27.59 2.22
C ARG A 297 -8.53 -29.06 2.41
N CYS A 298 -7.41 -29.47 1.82
CA CYS A 298 -6.83 -30.80 2.01
C CYS A 298 -5.35 -30.72 2.39
N SER A 299 -4.73 -31.85 2.77
CA SER A 299 -3.28 -31.88 2.94
C SER A 299 -2.59 -31.85 1.57
N TYR A 300 -1.48 -31.12 1.45
CA TYR A 300 -0.63 -31.21 0.25
C TYR A 300 -0.11 -32.63 0.02
N ARG A 301 -0.07 -33.47 1.07
CA ARG A 301 0.32 -34.89 0.98
C ARG A 301 -0.72 -35.75 0.25
N ASP A 302 -1.96 -35.28 0.14
CA ASP A 302 -3.05 -35.98 -0.54
C ASP A 302 -3.10 -35.65 -2.04
N LEU A 303 -2.25 -34.72 -2.50
CA LEU A 303 -2.16 -34.27 -3.89
C LEU A 303 -0.97 -34.93 -4.61
N SER A 304 -1.01 -34.94 -5.94
CA SER A 304 0.18 -35.24 -6.73
C SER A 304 1.28 -34.21 -6.42
N PRO A 305 2.57 -34.59 -6.39
CA PRO A 305 3.67 -33.64 -6.22
C PRO A 305 3.63 -32.48 -7.22
N GLU A 306 3.26 -32.81 -8.46
CA GLU A 306 3.14 -31.88 -9.58
C GLU A 306 2.03 -30.83 -9.36
N ALA A 307 0.93 -31.19 -8.68
CA ALA A 307 -0.12 -30.24 -8.29
C ALA A 307 0.20 -29.52 -6.96
N ALA A 308 0.78 -30.22 -5.99
CA ALA A 308 1.10 -29.67 -4.69
C ALA A 308 2.07 -28.47 -4.80
N ALA A 309 3.10 -28.57 -5.64
CA ALA A 309 4.11 -27.52 -5.81
C ALA A 309 3.54 -26.14 -6.22
N PRO A 310 2.83 -26.00 -7.36
CA PRO A 310 2.23 -24.72 -7.74
C PRO A 310 1.07 -24.29 -6.83
N LEU A 311 0.37 -25.23 -6.19
CA LEU A 311 -0.66 -24.88 -5.20
C LEU A 311 -0.05 -24.27 -3.93
N MET A 312 1.07 -24.81 -3.45
CA MET A 312 1.83 -24.23 -2.33
C MET A 312 2.32 -22.83 -2.65
N ALA A 313 2.77 -22.58 -3.88
CA ALA A 313 3.13 -21.25 -4.37
C ALA A 313 1.94 -20.28 -4.32
N PHE A 314 0.76 -20.74 -4.77
CA PHE A 314 -0.48 -19.97 -4.72
C PHE A 314 -0.93 -19.65 -3.30
N ASP A 315 -0.96 -20.66 -2.43
CA ASP A 315 -1.38 -20.49 -1.04
C ASP A 315 -0.43 -19.57 -0.28
N LEU A 316 0.88 -19.67 -0.53
CA LEU A 316 1.87 -18.77 0.04
C LEU A 316 1.63 -17.33 -0.44
N HIS A 317 1.42 -17.14 -1.73
CA HIS A 317 1.10 -15.83 -2.31
C HIS A 317 -0.08 -15.17 -1.59
N GLN A 318 -1.17 -15.91 -1.33
CA GLN A 318 -2.36 -15.37 -0.63
C GLN A 318 -2.08 -14.92 0.82
N GLN A 319 -1.04 -15.45 1.46
CA GLN A 319 -0.75 -15.20 2.88
C GLN A 319 0.24 -14.06 3.14
N ILE A 320 0.97 -13.61 2.13
CA ILE A 320 2.08 -12.65 2.28
C ILE A 320 1.83 -11.34 1.51
N PRO A 321 2.52 -10.24 1.83
CA PRO A 321 2.46 -9.01 1.03
C PRO A 321 3.24 -9.09 -0.29
N THR A 322 3.10 -8.07 -1.14
CA THR A 322 3.82 -7.92 -2.42
C THR A 322 5.34 -7.93 -2.26
N PHE A 323 5.86 -7.24 -1.23
CA PHE A 323 7.28 -7.25 -0.92
C PHE A 323 7.59 -8.43 0.00
N SER A 324 8.26 -9.44 -0.55
CA SER A 324 8.70 -10.63 0.18
C SER A 324 10.22 -10.76 0.07
N PRO A 325 10.95 -10.93 1.18
CA PRO A 325 12.40 -11.09 1.14
C PRO A 325 12.80 -12.41 0.48
N ALA A 326 14.01 -12.49 -0.05
CA ALA A 326 14.56 -13.70 -0.70
C ALA A 326 14.42 -14.98 0.16
N SER A 327 14.46 -14.83 1.49
CA SER A 327 14.24 -15.93 2.44
C SER A 327 12.86 -16.60 2.32
N VAL A 328 11.82 -15.89 1.84
CA VAL A 328 10.48 -16.47 1.60
C VAL A 328 10.51 -17.39 0.38
N THR A 329 11.23 -17.03 -0.68
CA THR A 329 11.39 -17.89 -1.85
C THR A 329 12.20 -19.15 -1.50
N ALA A 330 13.29 -19.00 -0.73
CA ALA A 330 14.04 -20.14 -0.22
C ALA A 330 13.18 -21.02 0.70
N PHE A 331 12.32 -20.41 1.53
CA PHE A 331 11.39 -21.13 2.38
C PHE A 331 10.38 -21.97 1.58
N LEU A 332 9.81 -21.41 0.50
CA LEU A 332 8.91 -22.15 -0.40
C LEU A 332 9.62 -23.33 -1.06
N PHE A 333 10.83 -23.09 -1.57
CA PHE A 333 11.66 -24.13 -2.17
C PHE A 333 11.84 -25.30 -1.20
N GLU A 334 12.28 -25.02 0.04
CA GLU A 334 12.49 -26.03 1.07
C GLU A 334 11.18 -26.70 1.53
N ALA A 335 10.07 -25.96 1.58
CA ALA A 335 8.77 -26.52 1.95
C ALA A 335 8.31 -27.58 0.93
N VAL A 336 8.42 -27.29 -0.37
CA VAL A 336 8.10 -28.23 -1.45
C VAL A 336 9.10 -29.38 -1.48
N HIS A 337 10.40 -29.09 -1.32
CA HIS A 337 11.46 -30.08 -1.25
C HIS A 337 11.24 -31.10 -0.12
N SER A 338 10.67 -30.65 1.01
CA SER A 338 10.40 -31.51 2.18
C SER A 338 9.18 -32.43 2.06
N LEU A 339 8.43 -32.35 0.96
CA LEU A 339 7.28 -33.23 0.74
C LEU A 339 7.75 -34.69 0.55
N PRO A 340 7.15 -35.69 1.24
CA PRO A 340 7.63 -37.08 1.20
C PRO A 340 7.64 -37.72 -0.19
N THR A 341 6.81 -37.21 -1.11
CA THR A 341 6.58 -37.75 -2.46
C THR A 341 7.39 -37.04 -3.53
N VAL A 342 8.11 -35.97 -3.19
CA VAL A 342 8.96 -35.21 -4.13
C VAL A 342 10.34 -35.86 -4.21
N ASP A 343 10.75 -36.26 -5.43
CA ASP A 343 12.14 -36.59 -5.72
C ASP A 343 12.89 -35.29 -6.06
N PRO A 344 13.87 -34.87 -5.25
CA PRO A 344 14.56 -33.60 -5.45
C PRO A 344 15.48 -33.56 -6.67
N ARG A 345 15.79 -34.71 -7.28
CA ARG A 345 16.62 -34.78 -8.50
C ARG A 345 15.80 -34.93 -9.77
N LYS A 346 14.52 -35.27 -9.64
CA LYS A 346 13.62 -35.41 -10.78
C LYS A 346 13.33 -34.03 -11.35
N THR A 347 13.67 -33.85 -12.62
CA THR A 347 13.27 -32.71 -13.42
C THR A 347 12.08 -33.08 -14.30
N CYS A 348 11.25 -32.10 -14.60
CA CYS A 348 10.17 -32.18 -15.57
C CYS A 348 10.32 -31.02 -16.55
N SER A 349 9.89 -31.21 -17.80
CA SER A 349 9.87 -30.11 -18.74
C SER A 349 8.84 -29.06 -18.31
N VAL A 350 9.14 -27.78 -18.50
CA VAL A 350 8.20 -26.68 -18.22
C VAL A 350 6.91 -26.85 -19.02
N HIS A 351 7.01 -27.35 -20.25
CA HIS A 351 5.86 -27.63 -21.09
C HIS A 351 4.91 -28.67 -20.46
N GLU A 352 5.45 -29.78 -19.94
CA GLU A 352 4.66 -30.79 -19.22
C GLU A 352 4.07 -30.23 -17.91
N LEU A 353 4.84 -29.45 -17.15
CA LEU A 353 4.37 -28.82 -15.92
C LEU A 353 3.17 -27.90 -16.16
N VAL A 354 3.20 -27.10 -17.24
CA VAL A 354 2.08 -26.26 -17.65
C VAL A 354 0.89 -27.11 -18.10
N ALA A 355 1.11 -28.18 -18.87
CA ALA A 355 0.04 -29.07 -19.31
C ALA A 355 -0.68 -29.73 -18.13
N MET A 356 0.09 -30.31 -17.18
CA MET A 356 -0.47 -30.90 -15.96
C MET A 356 -1.23 -29.87 -15.13
N ALA A 357 -0.67 -28.67 -14.96
CA ALA A 357 -1.31 -27.61 -14.17
C ALA A 357 -2.66 -27.13 -14.76
N ARG A 358 -2.87 -27.33 -16.06
CA ARG A 358 -4.13 -26.99 -16.75
C ARG A 358 -5.22 -28.03 -16.54
N GLU A 359 -4.84 -29.29 -16.39
CA GLU A 359 -5.77 -30.43 -16.32
C GLU A 359 -6.07 -30.89 -14.89
N ASP A 360 -5.14 -30.70 -13.94
CA ASP A 360 -5.29 -31.25 -12.59
C ASP A 360 -6.41 -30.52 -11.79
N ASP A 361 -7.34 -31.29 -11.23
CA ASP A 361 -8.48 -30.78 -10.45
C ASP A 361 -8.05 -30.06 -9.16
N GLY A 362 -6.90 -30.43 -8.58
CA GLY A 362 -6.33 -29.78 -7.40
C GLY A 362 -5.90 -28.32 -7.64
N LEU A 363 -5.83 -27.89 -8.91
CA LEU A 363 -5.36 -26.56 -9.30
C LEU A 363 -6.45 -25.62 -9.82
N VAL A 364 -7.72 -25.99 -9.68
CA VAL A 364 -8.86 -25.12 -10.06
C VAL A 364 -8.74 -23.74 -9.41
N ALA A 365 -8.44 -23.67 -8.10
CA ALA A 365 -8.31 -22.39 -7.40
C ALA A 365 -7.19 -21.51 -8.00
N LEU A 366 -6.04 -22.10 -8.36
CA LEU A 366 -4.96 -21.37 -9.02
C LEU A 366 -5.39 -20.87 -10.40
N ARG A 367 -6.08 -21.69 -11.20
CA ARG A 367 -6.54 -21.31 -12.55
C ARG A 367 -7.55 -20.17 -12.50
N GLU A 368 -8.58 -20.28 -11.67
CA GLU A 368 -9.63 -19.26 -11.56
C GLU A 368 -9.08 -17.93 -11.04
N ASN A 369 -8.32 -17.95 -9.94
CA ASN A 369 -7.70 -16.73 -9.42
C ASN A 369 -6.63 -16.20 -10.38
N GLY A 370 -5.89 -17.09 -11.05
CA GLY A 370 -4.96 -16.74 -12.11
C GLY A 370 -5.64 -15.99 -13.26
N ALA A 371 -6.82 -16.43 -13.70
CA ALA A 371 -7.55 -15.81 -14.79
C ALA A 371 -8.03 -14.40 -14.43
N ASP A 372 -8.39 -14.18 -13.16
CA ASP A 372 -8.69 -12.86 -12.62
C ASP A 372 -7.43 -11.99 -12.51
N LEU A 373 -6.25 -12.59 -12.33
CA LEU A 373 -4.97 -11.93 -12.13
C LEU A 373 -4.25 -11.57 -13.45
N VAL A 374 -4.31 -12.40 -14.48
CA VAL A 374 -3.61 -12.17 -15.76
C VAL A 374 -4.56 -12.29 -16.93
N SER A 375 -4.33 -11.52 -17.98
CA SER A 375 -5.05 -11.69 -19.25
C SER A 375 -4.41 -12.78 -20.10
N SER A 376 -5.19 -13.39 -21.01
CA SER A 376 -4.67 -14.29 -22.02
C SER A 376 -3.57 -13.59 -22.85
N PRO A 377 -2.42 -14.25 -23.11
CA PRO A 377 -1.28 -13.60 -23.76
C PRO A 377 -1.56 -13.35 -25.24
N ALA A 378 -1.36 -12.09 -25.68
CA ALA A 378 -1.40 -11.71 -27.09
C ALA A 378 -0.03 -11.87 -27.80
N GLY A 379 1.04 -12.00 -27.03
CA GLY A 379 2.44 -12.16 -27.42
C GLY A 379 3.22 -12.81 -26.27
N ARG A 380 4.47 -12.41 -26.03
CA ARG A 380 5.25 -12.85 -24.85
C ARG A 380 4.46 -12.69 -23.56
N GLY A 381 4.34 -13.77 -22.79
CA GLY A 381 3.51 -13.86 -21.61
C GLY A 381 4.03 -14.85 -20.55
N LEU A 382 3.39 -14.80 -19.39
CA LEU A 382 3.71 -15.62 -18.23
C LEU A 382 3.24 -17.07 -18.40
N LEU A 383 3.93 -18.01 -17.76
CA LEU A 383 3.44 -19.40 -17.67
C LEU A 383 2.11 -19.46 -16.91
N LEU A 384 1.95 -18.62 -15.88
CA LEU A 384 0.70 -18.43 -15.15
C LEU A 384 -0.46 -18.06 -16.08
N ALA A 385 -0.23 -17.28 -17.14
CA ALA A 385 -1.28 -16.93 -18.09
C ALA A 385 -1.72 -18.13 -18.94
N LEU A 386 -0.78 -19.02 -19.28
CA LEU A 386 -1.09 -20.28 -19.98
C LEU A 386 -1.85 -21.27 -19.09
N ILE A 387 -1.52 -21.31 -17.80
CA ILE A 387 -2.23 -22.12 -16.79
C ILE A 387 -3.66 -21.61 -16.59
N ALA A 388 -3.80 -20.29 -16.40
CA ALA A 388 -5.05 -19.63 -16.09
C ALA A 388 -6.04 -19.59 -17.27
N HIS A 389 -5.53 -19.52 -18.50
CA HIS A 389 -6.35 -19.45 -19.71
C HIS A 389 -6.13 -20.70 -20.57
N PRO A 390 -6.68 -21.86 -20.16
CA PRO A 390 -6.48 -23.11 -20.88
C PRO A 390 -7.13 -23.12 -22.27
N GLU A 391 -7.96 -22.13 -22.62
CA GLU A 391 -8.54 -21.93 -23.95
C GLU A 391 -7.65 -21.06 -24.87
N ALA A 392 -6.58 -20.44 -24.33
CA ALA A 392 -5.64 -19.66 -25.13
C ALA A 392 -5.00 -20.54 -26.20
N ARG A 393 -4.66 -20.00 -27.38
CA ARG A 393 -4.15 -20.74 -28.56
C ARG A 393 -3.01 -21.73 -28.29
N ALA A 394 -2.29 -21.57 -27.19
CA ALA A 394 -1.32 -22.52 -26.67
C ALA A 394 -1.94 -23.83 -26.12
N SER A 395 -3.27 -23.96 -26.14
CA SER A 395 -4.00 -24.96 -25.39
C SER A 395 -3.66 -26.39 -25.78
N HIS A 396 -3.19 -26.56 -27.00
CA HIS A 396 -2.67 -27.79 -27.59
C HIS A 396 -1.26 -27.61 -28.19
N ALA A 397 -0.50 -26.61 -27.73
CA ALA A 397 0.67 -26.03 -28.40
C ALA A 397 1.60 -27.07 -29.03
N GLU A 398 1.72 -27.03 -30.36
CA GLU A 398 2.94 -27.43 -31.03
C GLU A 398 4.10 -26.67 -30.36
N ARG A 399 5.19 -27.37 -30.03
CA ARG A 399 6.38 -26.88 -29.30
C ARG A 399 6.85 -25.46 -29.71
N GLU A 400 6.63 -25.07 -30.97
CA GLU A 400 6.95 -23.74 -31.50
C GLU A 400 6.06 -22.62 -30.95
N GLU A 401 4.76 -22.87 -30.78
CA GLU A 401 3.81 -21.92 -30.19
C GLU A 401 4.16 -21.63 -28.72
N PHE A 402 4.49 -22.68 -27.97
CA PHE A 402 4.93 -22.54 -26.58
C PHE A 402 6.18 -21.66 -26.50
N ARG A 403 7.17 -21.94 -27.36
CA ARG A 403 8.37 -21.10 -27.45
C ARG A 403 8.03 -19.70 -27.89
N ARG A 404 7.04 -19.45 -28.76
CA ARG A 404 6.61 -18.11 -29.20
C ARG A 404 5.86 -17.31 -28.14
N LEU A 405 5.18 -17.96 -27.20
CA LEU A 405 4.47 -17.24 -26.13
C LEU A 405 5.33 -17.03 -24.89
N THR A 406 6.31 -17.90 -24.61
CA THR A 406 7.04 -17.85 -23.32
C THR A 406 8.49 -17.41 -23.45
N GLY A 407 9.09 -17.60 -24.63
CA GLY A 407 10.53 -17.44 -24.86
C GLY A 407 11.33 -18.69 -24.49
N LEU A 408 10.74 -19.62 -23.74
CA LEU A 408 11.42 -20.81 -23.24
C LEU A 408 11.42 -21.94 -24.29
N GLY A 409 12.52 -22.70 -24.31
CA GLY A 409 12.53 -23.98 -24.99
C GLY A 409 11.54 -24.94 -24.31
N PRO A 410 10.77 -25.75 -25.05
CA PRO A 410 9.84 -26.71 -24.45
C PRO A 410 10.57 -27.76 -23.59
N GLU A 411 11.83 -28.04 -23.89
CA GLU A 411 12.71 -28.95 -23.14
C GLU A 411 13.40 -28.28 -21.94
N THR A 412 13.04 -27.04 -21.60
CA THR A 412 13.56 -26.41 -20.37
C THR A 412 13.10 -27.23 -19.19
N GLU A 413 14.05 -27.70 -18.38
CA GLU A 413 13.79 -28.58 -17.25
C GLU A 413 13.80 -27.81 -15.93
N LEU A 414 12.83 -28.12 -15.06
CA LEU A 414 12.76 -27.60 -13.70
C LEU A 414 12.53 -28.75 -12.71
N THR A 415 13.06 -28.61 -11.49
CA THR A 415 12.60 -29.42 -10.36
C THR A 415 11.25 -28.91 -9.86
N LEU A 416 10.51 -29.71 -9.09
CA LEU A 416 9.25 -29.26 -8.49
C LEU A 416 9.40 -28.07 -7.53
N PRO A 417 10.45 -27.99 -6.69
CA PRO A 417 10.75 -26.78 -5.92
C PRO A 417 11.00 -25.54 -6.79
N ASP A 418 11.76 -25.67 -7.88
CA ASP A 418 11.99 -24.56 -8.82
C ASP A 418 10.69 -24.12 -9.50
N TRP A 419 9.83 -25.07 -9.86
CA TRP A 419 8.51 -24.81 -10.42
C TRP A 419 7.60 -24.04 -9.46
N ALA A 420 7.56 -24.42 -8.18
CA ALA A 420 6.82 -23.67 -7.17
C ALA A 420 7.34 -22.22 -7.03
N VAL A 421 8.66 -22.06 -6.97
CA VAL A 421 9.31 -20.74 -6.91
C VAL A 421 8.99 -19.91 -8.16
N TRP A 422 8.97 -20.52 -9.33
CA TRP A 422 8.64 -19.87 -10.59
C TRP A 422 7.23 -19.28 -10.54
N VAL A 423 6.23 -20.12 -10.24
CA VAL A 423 4.82 -19.72 -10.16
C VAL A 423 4.63 -18.64 -9.10
N PHE A 424 5.27 -18.78 -7.95
CA PHE A 424 5.22 -17.79 -6.88
C PHE A 424 5.74 -16.42 -7.33
N ARG A 425 6.89 -16.37 -8.02
CA ARG A 425 7.45 -15.11 -8.54
C ARG A 425 6.54 -14.46 -9.58
N GLU A 426 5.92 -15.24 -10.46
CA GLU A 426 4.96 -14.71 -11.43
C GLU A 426 3.71 -14.16 -10.72
N LEU A 427 3.18 -14.85 -9.72
CA LEU A 427 2.05 -14.35 -8.89
C LEU A 427 2.40 -13.03 -8.19
N GLN A 428 3.59 -12.93 -7.59
CA GLN A 428 4.07 -11.68 -6.97
C GLN A 428 4.24 -10.56 -7.99
N ALA A 429 4.79 -10.85 -9.18
CA ALA A 429 4.94 -9.89 -10.26
C ALA A 429 3.59 -9.31 -10.73
N VAL A 430 2.59 -10.17 -10.86
CA VAL A 430 1.23 -9.76 -11.25
C VAL A 430 0.58 -8.91 -10.18
N ARG A 431 0.67 -9.29 -8.90
CA ARG A 431 0.16 -8.47 -7.79
C ARG A 431 0.82 -7.10 -7.77
N ALA A 432 2.15 -7.05 -7.88
CA ALA A 432 2.90 -5.80 -7.84
C ALA A 432 2.50 -4.82 -8.94
N THR A 433 2.14 -5.33 -10.12
CA THR A 433 1.69 -4.50 -11.25
C THR A 433 0.19 -4.16 -11.21
N LYS A 434 -0.63 -4.86 -10.42
CA LYS A 434 -2.08 -4.65 -10.29
C LYS A 434 -2.51 -3.70 -9.17
N GLU A 435 -1.83 -3.71 -8.02
CA GLU A 435 -2.21 -2.94 -6.82
C GLU A 435 -2.34 -1.41 -7.04
N ARG A 436 -1.88 -0.91 -8.20
CA ARG A 436 -2.03 0.49 -8.62
C ARG A 436 -3.43 0.89 -9.08
N THR A 437 -4.20 -0.06 -9.63
CA THR A 437 -5.56 0.24 -10.14
C THR A 437 -6.54 0.63 -9.04
N THR A 438 -6.31 0.17 -7.81
CA THR A 438 -7.17 0.44 -6.65
C THR A 438 -6.66 1.59 -5.77
N GLY A 439 -5.35 1.81 -5.68
CA GLY A 439 -4.74 2.82 -4.81
C GLY A 439 -4.86 4.28 -5.28
N SER A 440 -4.91 4.54 -6.59
CA SER A 440 -4.88 5.92 -7.11
C SER A 440 -6.18 6.70 -6.90
N ARG A 441 -7.33 6.05 -6.62
CA ARG A 441 -8.60 6.74 -6.37
C ARG A 441 -8.76 7.28 -4.94
N ARG A 442 -8.02 6.75 -3.96
CA ARG A 442 -8.23 7.08 -2.54
C ARG A 442 -7.39 8.25 -2.02
N ARG A 443 -6.34 8.66 -2.74
CA ARG A 443 -5.42 9.75 -2.32
C ARG A 443 -5.74 11.14 -2.87
N ARG A 444 -6.82 11.32 -3.64
CA ARG A 444 -7.19 12.62 -4.25
C ARG A 444 -8.37 13.34 -3.59
N LYS A 445 -8.84 12.87 -2.43
CA LYS A 445 -9.78 13.58 -1.56
C LYS A 445 -9.29 13.46 -0.12
N GLY A 446 -8.47 14.43 0.27
CA GLY A 446 -8.01 14.68 1.64
C GLY A 446 -7.64 16.14 1.72
#